data_AF-A0A8F6TYT0-F1
#
_entry.id   AF-A0A8F6TYT0-F1
#
_cell.length_a   1.000
_cell.length_b   1.000
_cell.length_c   1.000
_cell.angle_alpha   90.00
_cell.angle_beta   90.00
_cell.angle_gamma   90.00
#
_symmetry.space_group_name_H-M   'P 1'
#
loop_
_entity.id
_entity.type
_entity.pdbx_description
1 polymer ?
#
loop_
_entity_poly.entity_id
_entity_poly.type
_entity_poly.pdbx_seq_one_letter_code
_entity_poly.pdbx_strand_id
1 'polypeptide(L)'
;MAGEPIERSEATIAAHRTKDEARQIGTASGLASAADSKTLSEESLDAKVRAALRAENIADARTLVANAEAILSTHRESTSAGLTAPEVAAAKARIAMAIGDGAAARAILLLAIERHPEAEALRSLMTEVMLADGRATDVRPVLRHLKGDAVKAAKERPEAD
;
A
#
# COMPACT_ATOMS: atom_id res chain seq x y z
N MET A 1 5.27 42.23 -68.09
CA MET A 1 6.40 41.28 -68.01
C MET A 1 6.74 41.11 -66.54
N ALA A 2 6.83 39.84 -66.10
CA ALA A 2 7.58 39.28 -64.96
C ALA A 2 7.84 40.16 -63.70
N GLY A 3 7.58 39.73 -62.47
CA GLY A 3 7.25 38.42 -61.94
C GLY A 3 7.12 38.49 -60.40
N GLU A 4 6.35 37.56 -59.85
CA GLU A 4 6.41 37.13 -58.44
C GLU A 4 7.72 36.33 -58.18
N PRO A 5 8.01 35.79 -56.98
CA PRO A 5 7.52 36.03 -55.61
C PRO A 5 8.70 36.18 -54.59
N ILE A 6 8.40 36.29 -53.28
CA ILE A 6 8.91 35.40 -52.20
C ILE A 6 8.95 36.11 -50.82
N GLU A 7 8.13 35.55 -49.91
CA GLU A 7 8.36 35.33 -48.47
C GLU A 7 8.08 36.39 -47.39
N ARG A 8 7.28 35.90 -46.43
CA ARG A 8 7.24 36.19 -44.97
C ARG A 8 6.55 37.53 -44.64
N SER A 9 5.48 37.57 -43.83
CA SER A 9 5.30 36.86 -42.56
C SER A 9 3.82 36.73 -42.21
N GLU A 10 3.38 35.50 -41.99
CA GLU A 10 2.17 35.19 -41.25
C GLU A 10 2.39 35.57 -39.78
N ALA A 11 1.89 36.73 -39.37
CA ALA A 11 1.99 37.20 -38.00
C ALA A 11 0.66 37.79 -37.52
N THR A 12 -0.44 37.04 -37.67
CA THR A 12 -1.75 37.49 -37.16
C THR A 12 -2.66 36.36 -36.68
N ILE A 13 -2.15 35.27 -36.12
CA ILE A 13 -3.00 34.25 -35.44
C ILE A 13 -2.26 33.64 -34.24
N ALA A 14 -2.01 34.42 -33.18
CA ALA A 14 -1.46 33.86 -31.93
C ALA A 14 -1.80 34.68 -30.67
N ALA A 15 -3.05 35.12 -30.49
CA ALA A 15 -3.41 35.90 -29.29
C ALA A 15 -4.73 35.50 -28.58
N HIS A 16 -5.33 34.35 -28.92
CA HIS A 16 -6.58 33.90 -28.26
C HIS A 16 -6.62 32.43 -27.84
N ARG A 17 -5.47 31.78 -27.60
CA ARG A 17 -5.42 30.34 -27.25
C ARG A 17 -4.65 30.02 -25.97
N THR A 18 -4.82 30.81 -24.91
CA THR A 18 -4.17 30.52 -23.62
C THR A 18 -5.05 30.93 -22.44
N LYS A 19 -6.31 30.47 -22.39
CA LYS A 19 -7.12 30.60 -21.16
C LYS A 19 -8.09 29.46 -20.84
N ASP A 20 -8.23 28.45 -21.70
CA ASP A 20 -9.15 27.33 -21.46
C ASP A 20 -8.48 25.99 -21.09
N GLU A 21 -7.15 25.85 -21.19
CA GLU A 21 -6.47 24.58 -20.85
C GLU A 21 -6.22 24.37 -19.35
N ALA A 22 -6.45 25.36 -18.49
CA ALA A 22 -6.25 25.22 -17.05
C ALA A 22 -7.43 24.56 -16.30
N ARG A 23 -8.52 24.21 -16.99
CA ARG A 23 -9.75 23.69 -16.35
C ARG A 23 -10.06 22.21 -16.59
N GLN A 24 -9.31 21.50 -17.44
CA GLN A 24 -9.62 20.10 -17.80
C GLN A 24 -8.73 19.03 -17.15
N ILE A 25 -7.76 19.39 -16.30
CA ILE A 25 -6.92 18.43 -15.56
C ILE A 25 -7.46 18.17 -14.14
N GLY A 26 -8.73 18.51 -13.87
CA GLY A 26 -9.32 18.43 -12.53
C GLY A 26 -10.38 17.34 -12.30
N THR A 27 -10.92 16.73 -13.36
CA THR A 27 -12.15 15.92 -13.24
C THR A 27 -12.04 14.47 -13.68
N ALA A 28 -10.96 14.05 -14.35
CA ALA A 28 -10.77 12.66 -14.73
C ALA A 28 -10.24 11.77 -13.59
N SER A 29 -9.67 12.36 -12.53
CA SER A 29 -9.09 11.59 -11.41
C SER A 29 -10.10 11.15 -10.33
N GLY A 30 -11.32 11.68 -10.34
CA GLY A 30 -12.33 11.37 -9.31
C GLY A 30 -13.19 10.14 -9.61
N LEU A 31 -13.39 9.81 -10.90
CA LEU A 31 -14.28 8.70 -11.30
C LEU A 31 -13.58 7.32 -11.28
N ALA A 32 -12.24 7.29 -11.42
CA ALA A 32 -11.46 6.07 -11.22
C ALA A 32 -11.43 5.66 -9.72
N SER A 33 -11.44 6.64 -8.81
CA SER A 33 -11.30 6.40 -7.36
C SER A 33 -12.47 5.63 -6.74
N ALA A 34 -13.70 5.84 -7.22
CA ALA A 34 -14.88 5.14 -6.71
C ALA A 34 -14.98 3.67 -7.19
N ALA A 35 -14.46 3.37 -8.38
CA ALA A 35 -14.42 2.01 -8.91
C ALA A 35 -13.29 1.18 -8.26
N ASP A 36 -12.15 1.83 -7.97
CA ASP A 36 -10.98 1.21 -7.34
C ASP A 36 -11.25 0.82 -5.87
N SER A 37 -12.01 1.66 -5.15
CA SER A 37 -12.45 1.33 -3.77
C SER A 37 -13.36 0.10 -3.71
N LYS A 38 -14.14 -0.17 -4.76
CA LYS A 38 -15.03 -1.35 -4.82
C LYS A 38 -14.28 -2.63 -5.20
N THR A 39 -13.19 -2.53 -5.96
CA THR A 39 -12.37 -3.69 -6.34
C THR A 39 -11.42 -4.13 -5.24
N LEU A 40 -11.07 -3.27 -4.28
CA LEU A 40 -10.39 -3.67 -3.04
C LEU A 40 -11.23 -4.62 -2.17
N SER A 41 -12.54 -4.72 -2.41
CA SER A 41 -13.48 -5.49 -1.59
C SER A 41 -13.62 -6.97 -1.97
N GLU A 42 -13.19 -7.43 -3.15
CA GLU A 42 -13.27 -8.87 -3.52
C GLU A 42 -11.94 -9.60 -3.43
N GLU A 43 -10.81 -8.90 -3.59
CA GLU A 43 -9.46 -9.46 -3.48
C GLU A 43 -8.68 -8.65 -2.45
N SER A 44 -8.14 -9.33 -1.42
CA SER A 44 -7.48 -8.67 -0.30
C SER A 44 -6.30 -7.81 -0.76
N LEU A 45 -6.07 -6.69 -0.08
CA LEU A 45 -4.93 -5.79 -0.36
C LEU A 45 -3.61 -6.57 -0.45
N ASP A 46 -3.42 -7.55 0.44
CA ASP A 46 -2.21 -8.38 0.46
C ASP A 46 -2.03 -9.17 -0.83
N ALA A 47 -3.11 -9.77 -1.37
CA ALA A 47 -3.03 -10.53 -2.62
C ALA A 47 -2.62 -9.64 -3.80
N LYS A 48 -3.19 -8.43 -3.90
CA LYS A 48 -2.86 -7.45 -4.95
C LYS A 48 -1.42 -6.95 -4.85
N VAL A 49 -0.97 -6.63 -3.64
CA VAL A 49 0.42 -6.22 -3.41
C VAL A 49 1.37 -7.35 -3.78
N ARG A 50 1.09 -8.60 -3.38
CA ARG A 50 1.91 -9.75 -3.80
C ARG A 50 1.89 -9.99 -5.31
N ALA A 51 0.78 -9.72 -5.98
CA ALA A 51 0.70 -9.82 -7.44
C ALA A 51 1.57 -8.76 -8.12
N ALA A 52 1.48 -7.50 -7.68
CA ALA A 52 2.31 -6.41 -8.18
C ALA A 52 3.81 -6.66 -7.95
N LEU A 53 4.17 -7.15 -6.76
CA LEU A 53 5.56 -7.50 -6.42
C LEU A 53 6.09 -8.68 -7.27
N ARG A 54 5.27 -9.70 -7.54
CA ARG A 54 5.63 -10.81 -8.45
C ARG A 54 5.83 -10.37 -9.90
N ALA A 55 5.14 -9.31 -10.30
CA ALA A 55 5.32 -8.65 -11.60
C ALA A 55 6.44 -7.60 -11.59
N GLU A 56 7.23 -7.50 -10.51
CA GLU A 56 8.30 -6.52 -10.30
C GLU A 56 7.84 -5.05 -10.39
N ASN A 57 6.53 -4.80 -10.27
CA ASN A 57 5.98 -3.46 -10.32
C ASN A 57 5.86 -2.84 -8.92
N ILE A 58 6.97 -2.32 -8.43
CA ILE A 58 7.05 -1.66 -7.11
C ILE A 58 6.20 -0.38 -7.05
N ALA A 59 6.06 0.34 -8.17
CA ALA A 59 5.29 1.58 -8.23
C ALA A 59 3.78 1.32 -8.00
N ASP A 60 3.23 0.28 -8.63
CA ASP A 60 1.83 -0.12 -8.44
C ASP A 60 1.59 -0.58 -7.00
N ALA A 61 2.49 -1.40 -6.45
CA ALA A 61 2.39 -1.86 -5.06
C ALA A 61 2.33 -0.68 -4.07
N ARG A 62 3.16 0.36 -4.29
CA ARG A 62 3.15 1.58 -3.47
C ARG A 62 1.86 2.37 -3.64
N THR A 63 1.36 2.50 -4.86
CA THR A 63 0.09 3.19 -5.14
C THR A 63 -1.09 2.51 -4.43
N LEU A 64 -1.17 1.18 -4.48
CA LEU A 64 -2.19 0.40 -3.77
C LEU A 64 -2.18 0.66 -2.26
N VAL A 65 -0.99 0.66 -1.66
CA VAL A 65 -0.83 0.92 -0.22
C VAL A 65 -1.19 2.37 0.12
N ALA A 66 -0.74 3.34 -0.67
CA ALA A 66 -1.07 4.76 -0.47
C ALA A 66 -2.59 5.00 -0.53
N ASN A 67 -3.28 4.36 -1.48
CA ASN A 67 -4.74 4.42 -1.58
C ASN A 67 -5.41 3.80 -0.34
N ALA A 68 -4.93 2.65 0.13
CA ALA A 68 -5.45 2.02 1.34
C ALA A 68 -5.27 2.89 2.60
N GLU A 69 -4.14 3.59 2.73
CA GLU A 69 -3.90 4.55 3.81
C GLU A 69 -4.82 5.77 3.74
N ALA A 70 -5.07 6.29 2.54
CA ALA A 70 -6.00 7.39 2.34
C ALA A 70 -7.42 7.00 2.76
N ILE A 71 -7.83 5.76 2.46
CA ILE A 71 -9.13 5.22 2.89
C ILE A 71 -9.18 5.09 4.41
N LEU A 72 -8.16 4.50 5.05
CA LEU A 72 -8.11 4.33 6.52
C LEU A 72 -8.07 5.66 7.28
N SER A 73 -7.36 6.66 6.76
CA SER A 73 -7.28 7.99 7.40
C SER A 73 -8.59 8.76 7.30
N THR A 74 -9.33 8.58 6.21
CA THR A 74 -10.67 9.17 6.02
C THR A 74 -11.72 8.48 6.89
N HIS A 75 -11.59 7.16 7.03
CA HIS A 75 -12.49 6.34 7.83
C HIS A 75 -11.77 5.81 9.06
N ARG A 76 -11.68 6.67 10.09
CA ARG A 76 -10.90 6.49 11.34
C ARG A 76 -10.96 5.08 11.97
N GLU A 77 -12.02 4.32 11.71
CA GLU A 77 -12.23 2.95 12.21
C GLU A 77 -12.91 2.00 11.20
N SER A 78 -13.19 2.39 9.95
CA SER A 78 -14.15 1.59 9.15
C SER A 78 -13.55 0.33 8.53
N THR A 79 -13.87 -0.77 9.20
CA THR A 79 -14.07 -2.14 8.69
C THR A 79 -15.03 -2.25 7.49
N SER A 80 -15.73 -1.19 7.08
CA SER A 80 -16.69 -1.24 5.96
C SER A 80 -16.03 -1.51 4.60
N ALA A 81 -14.75 -1.16 4.44
CA ALA A 81 -13.97 -1.49 3.25
C ALA A 81 -13.20 -2.82 3.39
N GLY A 82 -13.35 -3.54 4.50
CA GLY A 82 -12.58 -4.74 4.81
C GLY A 82 -11.08 -4.50 5.00
N LEU A 83 -10.64 -3.24 5.01
CA LEU A 83 -9.24 -2.83 5.19
C LEU A 83 -8.95 -2.54 6.64
N THR A 84 -7.85 -3.11 7.14
CA THR A 84 -7.39 -2.91 8.51
C THR A 84 -5.99 -2.29 8.54
N ALA A 85 -5.67 -1.54 9.61
CA ALA A 85 -4.33 -0.97 9.80
C ALA A 85 -3.21 -2.05 9.81
N PRO A 86 -3.41 -3.23 10.43
CA PRO A 86 -2.46 -4.34 10.31
C PRO A 86 -2.19 -4.79 8.86
N GLU A 87 -3.21 -4.91 8.01
CA GLU A 87 -3.02 -5.34 6.62
C GLU A 87 -2.18 -4.33 5.82
N VAL A 88 -2.43 -3.04 6.01
CA VAL A 88 -1.65 -1.98 5.37
C VAL A 88 -0.20 -2.01 5.85
N ALA A 89 0.04 -2.20 7.15
CA ALA A 89 1.40 -2.34 7.68
C ALA A 89 2.12 -3.58 7.11
N ALA A 90 1.43 -4.72 6.99
CA ALA A 90 1.98 -5.93 6.40
C ALA A 90 2.37 -5.72 4.92
N ALA A 91 1.50 -5.06 4.15
CA ALA A 91 1.77 -4.71 2.76
C ALA A 91 3.01 -3.79 2.61
N LYS A 92 3.12 -2.75 3.45
CA LYS A 92 4.30 -1.87 3.49
C LYS A 92 5.59 -2.63 3.77
N ALA A 93 5.57 -3.52 4.76
CA ALA A 93 6.74 -4.31 5.12
C ALA A 93 7.17 -5.23 3.96
N ARG A 94 6.23 -5.83 3.23
CA ARG A 94 6.53 -6.63 2.03
C ARG A 94 7.16 -5.82 0.91
N ILE A 95 6.68 -4.60 0.67
CA ILE A 95 7.30 -3.69 -0.30
C ILE A 95 8.74 -3.37 0.11
N ALA A 96 8.97 -3.06 1.40
CA ALA A 96 10.31 -2.79 1.92
C ALA A 96 11.25 -4.00 1.75
N MET A 97 10.77 -5.22 2.01
CA MET A 97 11.53 -6.44 1.72
C MET A 97 11.87 -6.58 0.23
N ALA A 98 10.90 -6.34 -0.66
CA ALA A 98 11.08 -6.51 -2.11
C ALA A 98 12.14 -5.57 -2.69
N ILE A 99 12.33 -4.40 -2.08
CA ILE A 99 13.39 -3.44 -2.46
C ILE A 99 14.71 -3.65 -1.70
N GLY A 100 14.83 -4.71 -0.90
CA GLY A 100 16.02 -5.04 -0.12
C GLY A 100 16.19 -4.23 1.17
N ASP A 101 15.18 -3.48 1.60
CA ASP A 101 15.22 -2.69 2.84
C ASP A 101 14.61 -3.48 4.02
N GLY A 102 15.37 -4.48 4.49
CA GLY A 102 14.99 -5.29 5.64
C GLY A 102 14.86 -4.47 6.95
N ALA A 103 15.64 -3.39 7.08
CA ALA A 103 15.59 -2.51 8.25
C ALA A 103 14.26 -1.75 8.33
N ALA A 104 13.81 -1.16 7.22
CA ALA A 104 12.51 -0.50 7.14
C ALA A 104 11.37 -1.51 7.36
N ALA A 105 11.45 -2.70 6.74
CA ALA A 105 10.44 -3.75 6.92
C ALA A 105 10.23 -4.09 8.41
N ARG A 106 11.32 -4.25 9.17
CA ARG A 106 11.26 -4.48 10.63
C ARG A 106 10.68 -3.31 11.39
N ALA A 107 11.14 -2.10 11.12
CA ALA A 107 10.65 -0.91 11.85
C ALA A 107 9.13 -0.74 11.67
N ILE A 108 8.63 -0.97 10.46
CA ILE A 108 7.20 -0.93 10.14
C ILE A 108 6.43 -1.99 10.95
N LEU A 109 6.92 -3.23 10.95
CA LEU A 109 6.26 -4.33 11.66
C LEU A 109 6.30 -4.15 13.18
N LEU A 110 7.42 -3.66 13.72
CA LEU A 110 7.56 -3.41 15.15
C LEU A 110 6.51 -2.39 15.62
N LEU A 111 6.44 -1.24 14.96
CA LEU A 111 5.46 -0.19 15.27
C LEU A 111 4.02 -0.68 15.11
N ALA A 112 3.76 -1.55 14.12
CA ALA A 112 2.44 -2.12 13.90
C ALA A 112 2.06 -3.14 14.98
N ILE A 113 2.97 -4.01 15.39
CA ILE A 113 2.77 -4.99 16.47
C ILE A 113 2.58 -4.30 17.82
N GLU A 114 3.32 -3.22 18.09
CA GLU A 114 3.14 -2.42 19.32
C GLU A 114 1.73 -1.82 19.41
N ARG A 115 1.14 -1.44 18.26
CA ARG A 115 -0.22 -0.88 18.19
C ARG A 115 -1.32 -1.95 18.13
N HIS A 116 -1.01 -3.10 17.54
CA HIS A 116 -1.93 -4.22 17.32
C HIS A 116 -1.30 -5.53 17.80
N PRO A 117 -1.10 -5.68 19.13
CA PRO A 117 -0.45 -6.84 19.73
C PRO A 117 -1.30 -8.11 19.64
N GLU A 118 -2.49 -8.08 19.06
CA GLU A 118 -3.34 -9.24 18.78
C GLU A 118 -3.12 -9.80 17.36
N ALA A 119 -2.54 -9.01 16.45
CA ALA A 119 -2.40 -9.37 15.04
C ALA A 119 -1.30 -10.43 14.80
N GLU A 120 -1.65 -11.70 14.93
CA GLU A 120 -0.75 -12.85 14.72
C GLU A 120 -0.03 -12.81 13.36
N ALA A 121 -0.73 -12.37 12.30
CA ALA A 121 -0.16 -12.26 10.96
C ALA A 121 1.06 -11.33 10.90
N LEU A 122 1.08 -10.25 11.69
CA LEU A 122 2.22 -9.32 11.76
C LEU A 122 3.43 -9.95 12.44
N ARG A 123 3.21 -10.71 13.51
CA ARG A 123 4.29 -11.43 14.22
C ARG A 123 4.89 -12.54 13.37
N SER A 124 4.06 -13.28 12.63
CA SER A 124 4.51 -14.27 11.67
C SER A 124 5.36 -13.61 10.57
N LEU A 125 4.89 -12.51 9.99
CA LEU A 125 5.65 -11.76 8.99
C LEU A 125 6.96 -11.17 9.54
N MET A 126 6.99 -10.70 10.80
CA MET A 126 8.22 -10.26 11.46
C MET A 126 9.26 -11.38 11.51
N THR A 127 8.82 -12.60 11.81
CA THR A 127 9.69 -13.78 11.83
C THR A 127 10.27 -14.05 10.44
N GLU A 128 9.46 -13.97 9.38
CA GLU A 128 9.92 -14.11 7.99
C GLU A 128 10.93 -13.04 7.60
N VAL A 129 10.67 -11.76 7.95
CA VAL A 129 11.59 -10.64 7.70
C VAL A 129 12.94 -10.86 8.38
N MET A 130 12.93 -11.30 9.64
CA MET A 130 14.17 -11.54 10.40
C MET A 130 14.97 -12.72 9.85
N LEU A 131 14.30 -13.76 9.34
CA LEU A 131 14.96 -14.86 8.63
C LEU A 131 15.57 -14.40 7.31
N ALA A 132 14.82 -13.61 6.52
CA ALA A 132 15.27 -13.09 5.24
C ALA A 132 16.48 -12.13 5.37
N ASP A 133 16.56 -11.35 6.45
CA ASP A 133 17.69 -10.46 6.75
C ASP A 133 18.90 -11.19 7.37
N GLY A 134 18.90 -12.53 7.41
CA GLY A 134 19.99 -13.33 7.97
C GLY A 134 20.11 -13.28 9.50
N ARG A 135 19.11 -12.72 10.18
CA ARG A 135 19.04 -12.62 11.66
C ARG A 135 18.26 -13.77 12.28
N ALA A 136 18.45 -14.98 11.76
CA ALA A 136 17.75 -16.18 12.21
C ALA A 136 17.94 -16.47 13.72
N THR A 137 19.05 -16.01 14.32
CA THR A 137 19.32 -16.14 15.76
C THR A 137 18.40 -15.29 16.64
N ASP A 138 17.93 -14.14 16.13
CA ASP A 138 17.09 -13.19 16.86
C ASP A 138 15.59 -13.54 16.80
N VAL A 139 15.23 -14.63 16.09
CA VAL A 139 13.84 -15.06 15.88
C VAL A 139 13.22 -15.72 17.11
N ARG A 140 14.05 -16.36 17.96
CA ARG A 140 13.58 -17.15 19.10
C ARG A 140 12.73 -16.37 20.13
N PRO A 141 13.07 -15.12 20.51
CA PRO A 141 12.24 -14.31 21.40
C PRO A 141 10.85 -13.97 20.82
N VAL A 142 10.76 -13.71 19.51
CA VAL A 142 9.49 -13.40 18.82
C VAL A 142 8.57 -14.61 18.80
N LEU A 143 9.10 -15.79 18.48
CA LEU A 143 8.35 -17.05 18.53
C LEU A 143 7.92 -17.44 19.96
N ARG A 144 8.68 -17.02 20.98
CA ARG A 144 8.33 -17.28 22.39
C ARG A 144 7.10 -16.49 22.82
N HIS A 145 6.91 -15.27 22.33
CA HIS A 145 5.67 -14.50 22.55
C HIS A 145 4.47 -15.17 21.87
N LEU A 146 4.63 -15.62 20.62
CA LEU A 146 3.58 -16.33 19.88
C LEU A 146 3.08 -17.61 20.59
N LYS A 147 3.99 -18.37 21.21
CA LYS A 147 3.62 -19.58 21.97
C LYS A 147 3.00 -19.25 23.34
N GLY A 148 3.39 -18.15 23.97
CA GLY A 148 2.86 -17.73 25.28
C GLY A 148 1.36 -17.43 25.22
N ASP A 149 0.92 -16.76 24.16
CA ASP A 149 -0.49 -16.37 23.98
C ASP A 149 -1.39 -17.56 23.62
N ALA A 150 -0.89 -18.50 22.78
CA ALA A 150 -1.63 -19.72 22.44
C ALA A 150 -1.85 -20.65 23.65
N VAL A 151 -0.86 -20.77 24.55
CA VAL A 151 -0.99 -21.58 25.77
C VAL A 151 -1.92 -20.93 26.78
N LYS A 152 -1.96 -19.59 26.82
CA LYS A 152 -2.87 -18.85 27.70
C LYS A 152 -4.32 -18.95 27.22
N ALA A 153 -4.58 -18.82 25.91
CA ALA A 153 -5.90 -18.99 25.31
C ALA A 153 -6.45 -20.42 25.44
N ALA A 154 -5.59 -21.44 25.42
CA ALA A 154 -5.99 -22.83 25.67
C ALA A 154 -6.37 -23.10 27.14
N LYS A 155 -5.87 -22.30 28.08
CA LYS A 155 -6.12 -22.46 29.53
C LYS A 155 -7.38 -21.73 30.01
N GLU A 156 -7.90 -20.79 29.21
CA GLU A 156 -9.07 -19.96 29.52
C GLU A 156 -10.37 -20.45 28.88
N ARG A 157 -10.38 -21.61 28.19
CA ARG A 157 -11.64 -22.27 27.80
C ARG A 157 -12.21 -23.01 29.01
N PRO A 158 -13.31 -22.54 29.63
CA PRO A 158 -13.99 -23.36 30.61
C PRO A 158 -14.55 -24.59 29.90
N GLU A 159 -14.30 -25.77 30.46
CA GLU A 159 -15.08 -26.97 30.16
C GLU A 159 -16.55 -26.61 30.40
N ALA A 160 -17.30 -26.45 29.31
CA ALA A 160 -18.74 -26.36 29.38
C ALA A 160 -19.26 -27.78 29.59
N ASP A 161 -19.64 -28.07 30.84
CA ASP A 161 -20.52 -29.19 31.22
C ASP A 161 -21.88 -29.10 30.49
#